data_AF-A0A849FH94-F1
#
_entry.id   AF-A0A849FH94-F1
#
_cell.length_a   1.000
_cell.length_b   1.000
_cell.length_c   1.000
_cell.angle_alpha   90.00
_cell.angle_beta   90.00
_cell.angle_gamma   90.00
#
_symmetry.space_group_name_H-M   'P 1'
#
loop_
_entity.id
_entity.type
_entity.pdbx_description
1 polymer ?
#
loop_
_entity_poly.entity_id
_entity_poly.type
_entity_poly.pdbx_seq_one_letter_code
_entity_poly.pdbx_strand_id
1 'polypeptide(L)'
;MADDRLIVALDVPNAVAGLELAETLGDTVSFYKIGLGMLAGGGLALANELKQAHGKRIFLDMKLFDISATVEAAVRGLAQY
;
A
#
# COMPACT_ATOMS: atom_id res chain seq x y z
N MET A 1 -9.65 -11.78 -15.38
CA MET A 1 -9.16 -10.41 -15.11
C MET A 1 -9.51 -10.08 -13.67
N ALA A 2 -8.63 -9.41 -12.93
CA ALA A 2 -8.91 -8.94 -11.58
C ALA A 2 -10.09 -7.94 -11.58
N ASP A 3 -10.92 -7.97 -10.53
CA ASP A 3 -11.95 -6.95 -10.30
C ASP A 3 -11.33 -5.77 -9.56
N ASP A 4 -11.20 -4.63 -10.24
CA ASP A 4 -10.57 -3.42 -9.73
C ASP A 4 -11.31 -2.75 -8.55
N ARG A 5 -12.49 -3.26 -8.18
CA ARG A 5 -13.24 -2.85 -6.98
C ARG A 5 -12.81 -3.61 -5.73
N LEU A 6 -12.17 -4.77 -5.87
CA LEU A 6 -11.64 -5.53 -4.74
C LEU A 6 -10.33 -4.89 -4.26
N ILE A 7 -10.27 -4.54 -2.98
CA ILE A 7 -9.06 -4.03 -2.33
C ILE A 7 -8.68 -5.00 -1.22
N VAL A 8 -7.52 -5.64 -1.33
CA VAL A 8 -7.03 -6.57 -0.31
C VAL A 8 -6.14 -5.82 0.69
N ALA A 9 -6.46 -5.95 1.97
CA ALA A 9 -5.64 -5.40 3.05
C ALA A 9 -4.40 -6.28 3.28
N LEU A 10 -3.21 -5.68 3.19
CA LEU A 10 -1.95 -6.31 3.56
C LEU A 10 -1.69 -6.12 5.07
N ASP A 11 -2.60 -6.63 5.90
CA ASP A 11 -2.52 -6.52 7.35
C ASP A 11 -1.72 -7.71 7.92
N VAL A 12 -0.46 -7.82 7.48
CA VAL A 12 0.51 -8.85 7.87
C VAL A 12 1.67 -8.23 8.67
N PRO A 13 2.54 -9.02 9.34
CA PRO A 13 3.50 -8.47 10.29
C PRO A 13 4.63 -7.61 9.69
N ASN A 14 4.99 -7.80 8.41
CA ASN A 14 6.13 -7.10 7.78
C ASN A 14 6.04 -7.13 6.25
N ALA A 15 6.91 -6.35 5.60
CA ALA A 15 6.99 -6.23 4.14
C ALA A 15 7.17 -7.57 3.40
N VAL A 16 7.97 -8.49 3.94
CA VAL A 16 8.24 -9.80 3.32
C VAL A 16 6.96 -10.63 3.26
N ALA A 17 6.26 -10.77 4.40
CA ALA A 17 4.96 -11.46 4.44
C ALA A 17 3.92 -10.80 3.53
N GLY A 18 3.99 -9.47 3.34
CA GLY A 18 3.10 -8.74 2.45
C GLY A 18 3.36 -9.01 0.98
N LEU A 19 4.64 -9.13 0.61
CA LEU A 19 5.04 -9.52 -0.74
C LEU A 19 4.62 -10.96 -1.04
N GLU A 20 4.91 -11.91 -0.14
CA GLU A 20 4.51 -13.32 -0.28
C GLU A 20 3.00 -13.48 -0.47
N LEU A 21 2.20 -12.72 0.29
CA LEU A 21 0.74 -12.71 0.12
C LEU A 21 0.32 -12.17 -1.25
N ALA A 22 0.92 -11.06 -1.70
CA ALA A 22 0.61 -10.47 -3.00
C ALA A 22 1.00 -11.41 -4.17
N GLU A 23 2.13 -12.11 -4.06
CA GLU A 23 2.57 -13.13 -5.01
C GLU A 23 1.64 -14.33 -5.04
N THR A 24 1.21 -14.81 -3.87
CA THR A 24 0.26 -15.92 -3.74
C THR A 24 -1.07 -15.60 -4.43
N LEU A 25 -1.55 -14.36 -4.30
CA LEU A 25 -2.78 -13.90 -4.95
C LEU A 25 -2.59 -13.66 -6.46
N GLY A 26 -1.36 -13.36 -6.89
CA GLY A 26 -0.98 -13.23 -8.29
C GLY A 26 -1.89 -12.26 -9.07
N ASP A 27 -2.41 -12.72 -10.20
CA ASP A 27 -3.24 -11.91 -11.10
C ASP A 27 -4.72 -11.85 -10.73
N THR A 28 -5.12 -12.52 -9.64
CA THR A 28 -6.51 -12.46 -9.15
C THR A 28 -6.83 -11.13 -8.47
N VAL A 29 -5.80 -10.41 -8.00
CA VAL A 29 -5.92 -9.12 -7.29
C VAL A 29 -4.97 -8.09 -7.91
N SER A 30 -5.52 -6.91 -8.21
CA SER A 30 -4.78 -5.78 -8.78
C SER A 30 -4.61 -4.61 -7.80
N PHE A 31 -5.34 -4.58 -6.67
CA PHE A 31 -5.39 -3.43 -5.77
C PHE A 31 -5.24 -3.84 -4.30
N TYR A 32 -4.25 -3.26 -3.62
CA TYR A 32 -3.92 -3.55 -2.23
C TYR A 32 -4.00 -2.31 -1.33
N LYS A 33 -4.31 -2.52 -0.05
CA LYS A 33 -4.29 -1.50 1.01
C LYS A 33 -3.15 -1.79 1.97
N ILE A 34 -2.35 -0.77 2.27
CA ILE A 34 -1.31 -0.81 3.31
C ILE A 34 -1.69 0.17 4.40
N GLY A 35 -1.91 -0.35 5.61
CA GLY A 35 -2.33 0.44 6.77
C GLY A 35 -1.19 0.80 7.72
N LEU A 36 -1.52 1.60 8.75
CA LEU A 36 -0.58 2.08 9.77
C LEU A 36 0.26 0.98 10.44
N GLY A 37 -0.30 -0.21 10.67
CA GLY A 37 0.43 -1.32 11.31
C GLY A 37 1.67 -1.77 10.54
N MET A 38 1.68 -1.54 9.21
CA MET A 38 2.80 -1.89 8.34
C MET A 38 3.82 -0.77 8.17
N LEU A 39 3.58 0.45 8.68
CA LEU A 39 4.50 1.57 8.46
C LEU A 39 5.88 1.31 9.07
N ALA A 40 5.93 0.85 10.32
CA ALA A 40 7.18 0.47 10.97
C ALA A 40 7.76 -0.85 10.41
N GLY A 41 6.92 -1.67 9.78
CA GLY A 41 7.28 -2.98 9.19
C GLY A 41 7.77 -2.93 7.74
N GLY A 42 8.04 -1.75 7.19
CA GLY A 42 8.52 -1.56 5.81
C GLY A 42 7.41 -1.40 4.77
N GLY A 43 6.18 -1.08 5.18
CA GLY A 43 5.02 -0.97 4.30
C GLY A 43 5.16 0.04 3.15
N LEU A 44 5.91 1.13 3.34
CA LEU A 44 6.18 2.09 2.25
C LEU A 44 7.13 1.50 1.19
N ALA A 45 8.12 0.71 1.61
CA ALA A 45 9.00 0.02 0.66
C ALA A 45 8.21 -1.04 -0.12
N LEU A 46 7.35 -1.80 0.56
CA LEU A 46 6.45 -2.77 -0.08
C LEU A 46 5.48 -2.09 -1.06
N ALA A 47 4.92 -0.94 -0.71
CA ALA A 47 4.06 -0.16 -1.60
C ALA A 47 4.76 0.17 -2.92
N ASN A 48 6.00 0.66 -2.83
CA ASN A 48 6.81 1.00 -3.99
C ASN A 48 7.16 -0.23 -4.82
N GLU A 49 7.55 -1.33 -4.18
CA GLU A 49 7.86 -2.60 -4.88
C GLU A 49 6.65 -3.11 -5.66
N LEU A 50 5.50 -3.24 -5.01
CA LEU A 50 4.28 -3.73 -5.64
C LEU A 50 3.80 -2.82 -6.78
N LYS A 51 3.97 -1.50 -6.65
CA LYS A 51 3.65 -0.53 -7.70
C LYS A 51 4.60 -0.65 -8.90
N GLN A 52 5.91 -0.65 -8.65
CA GLN A 52 6.93 -0.52 -9.69
C GLN A 52 7.27 -1.87 -10.35
N ALA A 53 7.51 -2.92 -9.55
CA ALA A 53 7.92 -4.23 -10.05
C ALA A 53 6.73 -5.11 -10.46
N HIS A 54 5.59 -5.00 -9.76
CA HIS A 54 4.43 -5.86 -9.98
C HIS A 54 3.23 -5.17 -10.65
N GLY A 55 3.32 -3.86 -10.90
CA GLY A 55 2.25 -3.10 -11.57
C GLY A 55 0.93 -3.06 -10.79
N LYS A 56 0.95 -3.23 -9.46
CA LYS A 56 -0.24 -3.24 -8.62
C LYS A 56 -0.64 -1.83 -8.19
N ARG A 57 -1.93 -1.61 -7.98
CA ARG A 57 -2.47 -0.38 -7.40
C ARG A 57 -2.34 -0.44 -5.88
N ILE A 58 -2.02 0.69 -5.26
CA ILE A 58 -1.80 0.77 -3.81
C ILE A 58 -2.65 1.88 -3.21
N PHE A 59 -3.37 1.55 -2.14
CA PHE A 59 -4.06 2.49 -1.26
C PHE A 59 -3.29 2.59 0.06
N LEU A 60 -2.66 3.73 0.28
CA LEU A 60 -2.00 4.04 1.55
C LEU A 60 -3.04 4.54 2.56
N ASP A 61 -3.50 3.66 3.44
CA ASP A 61 -4.48 3.96 4.49
C ASP A 61 -3.79 4.56 5.72
N MET A 62 -3.32 5.80 5.53
CA MET A 62 -2.50 6.54 6.49
C MET A 62 -3.32 7.25 7.58
N LYS A 63 -4.64 7.31 7.44
CA LYS A 63 -5.55 7.96 8.39
C LYS A 63 -5.07 9.36 8.81
N LEU A 64 -4.58 10.15 7.85
CA LEU A 64 -4.06 11.49 8.12
C LEU A 64 -5.17 12.35 8.75
N PHE A 65 -4.89 12.91 9.92
CA PHE A 65 -5.82 13.75 10.66
C PHE A 65 -5.06 14.87 11.38
N ASP A 66 -4.99 16.02 10.72
CA ASP A 66 -4.27 17.21 11.17
C ASP A 66 -4.85 18.46 10.48
N ILE A 67 -4.34 19.65 10.77
CA ILE A 67 -4.67 20.87 10.04
C ILE A 67 -4.34 20.74 8.54
N SER A 68 -5.07 21.48 7.71
CA SER A 68 -5.02 21.33 6.25
C SER A 68 -3.60 21.43 5.67
N ALA A 69 -2.79 22.38 6.15
CA ALA A 69 -1.41 22.57 5.67
C ALA A 69 -0.51 21.35 5.95
N THR A 70 -0.66 20.71 7.11
CA THR A 70 0.10 19.51 7.47
C THR A 70 -0.32 18.31 6.63
N VAL A 71 -1.63 18.12 6.45
CA VAL A 71 -2.16 17.03 5.58
C VAL A 71 -1.69 17.22 4.14
N GLU A 72 -1.71 18.44 3.61
CA GLU A 72 -1.22 18.74 2.27
C GLU A 72 0.27 18.39 2.13
N ALA A 73 1.10 18.82 3.07
CA ALA A 73 2.53 18.53 3.07
C ALA A 73 2.80 17.02 3.11
N ALA A 74 2.08 16.28 3.96
CA ALA A 74 2.19 14.82 4.06
C ALA A 74 1.79 14.13 2.75
N VAL A 75 0.64 14.50 2.17
CA VAL A 75 0.17 13.93 0.89
C VAL A 75 1.15 14.24 -0.24
N ARG A 76 1.67 15.47 -0.32
CA ARG A 76 2.69 15.87 -1.31
C ARG A 76 3.96 15.02 -1.18
N GLY A 77 4.41 14.80 0.06
CA GLY A 77 5.57 13.97 0.35
C GLY A 77 5.37 12.48 0.04
N LEU A 78 4.14 11.96 0.13
CA LEU A 78 3.82 10.59 -0.22
C LEU A 78 3.63 10.39 -1.73
N ALA A 79 3.00 11.34 -2.42
CA ALA A 79 2.63 11.22 -3.82
C ALA A 79 3.82 11.24 -4.81
N GLN A 80 5.02 11.60 -4.35
CA GLN A 80 6.23 11.59 -5.17
C GLN A 80 6.83 10.19 -5.42
N TYR A 81 6.32 9.17 -4.72
CA TYR A 81 6.76 7.78 -4.81
C TYR A 81 5.74 6.92 -5.58
#